data_AF-A0A9N9T2Z8-F1
#
_entry.id   AF-A0A9N9T2Z8-F1
#
_cell.length_a   1.000
_cell.length_b   1.000
_cell.length_c   1.000
_cell.angle_alpha   90.00
_cell.angle_beta   90.00
_cell.angle_gamma   90.00
#
_symmetry.space_group_name_H-M   'P 1'
#
loop_
_entity.id
_entity.type
_entity.pdbx_description
1 polymer ?
#
loop_
_entity_poly.entity_id
_entity_poly.type
_entity_poly.pdbx_seq_one_letter_code
_entity_poly.pdbx_strand_id
1 'polypeptide(L)'
;MKLNTTRYTVILTIQTILILFDWCINIFSMFNRGSNAKMLVMFIAQDACLILALSILLLTFFSTYVFQTGLVYLLYERFRATLLVCMIYFILTTVVNVWLLIQRWSNARQSWNSIFLLIFMGQRFMSAIYYYYYKRAALRISDPRFYEDMDLEEKSINSVHN
;
A
#
# COMPACT_ATOMS: atom_id res chain seq x y z
N MET A 1 -26.76 -0.25 11.21
CA MET A 1 -26.66 -1.64 10.62
C MET A 1 -25.39 -2.25 11.20
N LYS A 2 -25.39 -3.34 12.02
CA LYS A 2 -24.18 -3.84 12.71
C LYS A 2 -22.98 -3.94 11.74
N LEU A 3 -22.05 -2.99 11.78
CA LEU A 3 -20.83 -3.06 10.98
C LEU A 3 -19.94 -4.14 11.57
N ASN A 4 -20.02 -5.31 10.95
CA ASN A 4 -19.48 -6.55 11.46
C ASN A 4 -17.96 -6.48 11.49
N THR A 5 -17.35 -6.67 12.66
CA THR A 5 -15.89 -6.80 12.90
C THR A 5 -15.20 -7.65 11.82
N THR A 6 -15.92 -8.65 11.30
CA THR A 6 -15.53 -9.48 10.15
C THR A 6 -15.10 -8.70 8.92
N ARG A 7 -15.81 -7.65 8.49
CA ARG A 7 -15.44 -6.87 7.28
C ARG A 7 -14.09 -6.17 7.47
N TYR A 8 -13.86 -5.61 8.65
CA TYR A 8 -12.60 -4.94 8.98
C TYR A 8 -11.43 -5.93 9.05
N THR A 9 -11.65 -7.06 9.73
CA THR A 9 -10.65 -8.12 9.76
C THR A 9 -10.29 -8.57 8.35
N VAL A 10 -11.28 -8.76 7.47
CA VAL A 10 -11.05 -9.14 6.07
C VAL A 10 -10.20 -8.10 5.32
N ILE A 11 -10.53 -6.80 5.43
CA ILE A 11 -9.76 -5.74 4.78
C ILE A 11 -8.31 -5.73 5.27
N LEU A 12 -8.11 -5.79 6.60
CA LEU A 12 -6.78 -5.82 7.20
C LEU A 12 -5.99 -7.07 6.79
N THR A 13 -6.64 -8.23 6.70
CA THR A 13 -6.02 -9.48 6.23
C THR A 13 -5.61 -9.35 4.76
N ILE A 14 -6.47 -8.82 3.89
CA ILE A 14 -6.15 -8.58 2.47
C ILE A 14 -4.95 -7.63 2.35
N GLN A 15 -4.97 -6.51 3.07
CA GLN A 15 -3.87 -5.54 3.09
C GLN A 15 -2.56 -6.17 3.58
N THR A 16 -2.62 -7.04 4.59
CA THR A 16 -1.44 -7.75 5.10
C THR A 16 -0.89 -8.74 4.06
N ILE A 17 -1.77 -9.47 3.36
CA ILE A 17 -1.38 -10.39 2.29
C ILE A 17 -0.69 -9.63 1.14
N LEU A 18 -1.20 -8.46 0.75
CA LEU A 18 -0.60 -7.64 -0.32
C LEU A 18 0.81 -7.17 0.05
N ILE A 19 1.04 -6.75 1.30
CA ILE A 19 2.39 -6.38 1.76
C ILE A 19 3.33 -7.59 1.77
N LEU A 20 2.85 -8.75 2.24
CA LEU A 20 3.65 -9.97 2.25
C LEU A 20 4.03 -10.39 0.83
N PHE A 21 3.10 -10.26 -0.12
CA PHE A 21 3.37 -10.54 -1.53
C PHE A 21 4.46 -9.63 -2.11
N ASP A 22 4.36 -8.32 -1.88
CA ASP A 22 5.39 -7.37 -2.29
C ASP A 22 6.76 -7.68 -1.66
N TRP A 23 6.79 -8.00 -0.37
CA TRP A 23 8.00 -8.39 0.33
C TRP A 23 8.64 -9.65 -0.26
N CYS A 24 7.82 -10.65 -0.58
CA CYS A 24 8.27 -11.85 -1.28
C CYS A 24 8.89 -11.51 -2.64
N ILE A 25 8.26 -10.67 -3.46
CA ILE A 25 8.83 -10.30 -4.77
C ILE A 25 10.14 -9.54 -4.60
N ASN A 26 10.22 -8.61 -3.65
CA ASN A 26 11.48 -7.93 -3.36
C ASN A 26 12.60 -8.94 -3.03
N ILE A 27 12.34 -9.99 -2.25
CA ILE A 27 13.34 -11.02 -1.94
C ILE A 27 13.66 -11.90 -3.16
N PHE A 28 12.64 -12.45 -3.82
CA PHE A 28 12.79 -13.46 -4.88
C PHE A 28 13.16 -12.89 -6.26
N SER A 29 13.00 -11.58 -6.48
CA SER A 29 13.37 -10.89 -7.72
C SER A 29 14.80 -11.17 -8.18
N MET A 30 15.73 -11.33 -7.23
CA MET A 30 17.13 -11.65 -7.54
C MET A 30 17.37 -13.12 -7.88
N PHE A 31 16.50 -14.02 -7.43
CA PHE A 31 16.63 -15.46 -7.68
C PHE A 31 16.11 -15.85 -9.07
N ASN A 32 15.01 -15.23 -9.50
CA ASN A 32 14.33 -15.57 -10.75
C ASN A 32 14.93 -14.93 -12.02
N ARG A 33 16.20 -14.52 -11.97
CA ARG A 33 16.91 -13.84 -13.07
C ARG A 33 17.18 -14.74 -14.28
N GLY A 34 16.90 -16.03 -14.20
CA GLY A 34 17.11 -16.99 -15.29
C GLY A 34 16.17 -16.81 -16.49
N SER A 35 14.97 -16.26 -16.30
CA SER A 35 13.96 -16.12 -17.37
C SER A 35 13.39 -14.71 -17.43
N ASN A 36 13.52 -14.06 -18.59
CA ASN A 36 13.05 -12.69 -18.82
C ASN A 36 11.52 -12.59 -18.67
N ALA A 37 10.78 -13.57 -19.17
CA ALA A 37 9.32 -13.60 -19.06
C ALA A 37 8.86 -13.70 -17.60
N LYS A 38 9.49 -14.56 -16.79
CA LYS A 38 9.15 -14.70 -15.36
C LYS A 38 9.40 -13.40 -14.60
N MET A 39 10.54 -12.74 -14.87
CA MET A 39 10.91 -11.46 -14.26
C MET A 39 9.88 -10.37 -14.56
N LEU A 40 9.48 -10.24 -15.83
CA LEU A 40 8.49 -9.26 -16.27
C LEU A 40 7.13 -9.50 -15.62
N VAL A 41 6.65 -10.76 -15.59
CA VAL A 41 5.37 -11.10 -14.96
C VAL A 41 5.37 -10.78 -13.46
N MET A 42 6.46 -11.08 -12.74
CA MET A 42 6.55 -10.72 -11.32
C MET A 42 6.51 -9.22 -11.09
N PHE A 43 7.22 -8.42 -11.87
CA PHE A 43 7.23 -6.96 -11.69
C PHE A 43 5.87 -6.33 -11.99
N ILE A 44 5.19 -6.76 -13.06
CA ILE A 44 3.83 -6.30 -13.34
C ILE A 44 2.87 -6.70 -12.22
N ALA A 45 3.00 -7.93 -11.69
CA ALA A 45 2.18 -8.38 -10.57
C ALA A 45 2.46 -7.56 -9.30
N GLN A 46 3.73 -7.22 -9.03
CA GLN A 46 4.12 -6.37 -7.90
C GLN A 46 3.49 -4.97 -8.01
N ASP A 47 3.63 -4.32 -9.17
CA ASP A 47 3.09 -2.99 -9.40
C ASP A 47 1.55 -2.97 -9.26
N ALA A 48 0.88 -3.99 -9.80
CA ALA A 48 -0.56 -4.17 -9.64
C ALA A 48 -0.97 -4.33 -8.16
N CYS A 49 -0.23 -5.12 -7.39
CA CYS A 49 -0.47 -5.29 -5.96
C CYS A 49 -0.24 -4.00 -5.16
N LEU A 50 0.79 -3.20 -5.52
CA LEU A 50 1.03 -1.90 -4.87
C LEU A 50 -0.07 -0.90 -5.17
N ILE A 51 -0.53 -0.83 -6.42
CA ILE A 51 -1.68 0.01 -6.80
C ILE A 51 -2.93 -0.44 -6.03
N LEU A 52 -3.21 -1.75 -6.00
CA LEU A 52 -4.37 -2.29 -5.29
C LEU A 52 -4.28 -1.99 -3.78
N ALA A 53 -3.11 -2.14 -3.17
CA ALA A 53 -2.88 -1.81 -1.76
C ALA A 53 -3.15 -0.33 -1.48
N LEU A 54 -2.68 0.57 -2.35
CA LEU A 54 -2.95 2.01 -2.23
C LEU A 54 -4.44 2.30 -2.43
N SER A 55 -5.09 1.70 -3.43
CA SER A 55 -6.52 1.87 -3.69
C SER A 55 -7.38 1.40 -2.52
N ILE A 56 -7.10 0.23 -1.93
CA ILE A 56 -7.82 -0.24 -0.74
C ILE A 56 -7.61 0.73 0.42
N LEU A 57 -6.38 1.20 0.65
CA LEU A 57 -6.11 2.18 1.71
C LEU A 57 -6.91 3.49 1.51
N LEU A 58 -6.99 3.99 0.28
CA LEU A 58 -7.80 5.16 -0.07
C LEU A 58 -9.30 4.91 0.05
N LEU A 59 -9.80 3.74 -0.35
CA LEU A 59 -11.21 3.38 -0.23
C LEU A 59 -11.63 3.29 1.25
N THR A 60 -10.82 2.64 2.10
CA THR A 60 -11.10 2.59 3.54
C THR A 60 -11.04 3.98 4.17
N PHE A 61 -10.16 4.85 3.67
CA PHE A 61 -10.09 6.25 4.09
C PHE A 61 -11.36 7.03 3.74
N PHE A 62 -11.85 6.94 2.50
CA PHE A 62 -13.10 7.59 2.09
C PHE A 62 -14.34 7.01 2.78
N SER A 63 -14.27 5.74 3.17
CA SER A 63 -15.34 5.10 3.93
C SER A 63 -15.40 5.54 5.40
N THR A 64 -14.43 6.32 5.90
CA THR A 64 -14.36 6.76 7.30
C THR A 64 -15.22 8.02 7.56
N TYR A 65 -15.89 8.08 8.71
CA TYR A 65 -16.78 9.18 9.14
C TYR A 65 -16.14 10.58 9.11
N VAL A 66 -14.84 10.69 9.40
CA VAL A 66 -14.11 11.97 9.38
C VAL A 66 -14.11 12.62 7.98
N PHE A 67 -14.24 11.82 6.93
CA PHE A 67 -14.40 12.33 5.56
C PHE A 67 -15.86 12.74 5.27
N GLN A 68 -16.84 12.01 5.83
CA GLN A 68 -18.27 12.28 5.66
C GLN A 68 -18.72 13.55 6.40
N THR A 69 -18.07 13.90 7.52
CA THR A 69 -18.33 15.12 8.29
C THR A 69 -17.60 16.37 7.78
N GLY A 70 -16.84 16.26 6.69
CA GLY A 70 -16.14 17.40 6.08
C GLY A 70 -14.79 17.77 6.72
N LEU A 71 -14.29 17.01 7.70
CA LEU A 71 -12.97 17.19 8.31
C LEU A 71 -11.83 16.54 7.50
N VAL A 72 -11.91 16.64 6.17
CA VAL A 72 -10.92 16.08 5.24
C VAL A 72 -9.52 16.64 5.50
N TYR A 73 -9.42 17.92 5.90
CA TYR A 73 -8.16 18.58 6.20
C TYR A 73 -7.39 17.90 7.35
N LEU A 74 -8.08 17.56 8.44
CA LEU A 74 -7.48 16.98 9.64
C LEU A 74 -7.01 15.53 9.38
N LEU A 75 -7.77 14.81 8.56
CA LEU A 75 -7.43 13.46 8.13
C LEU A 75 -6.24 13.47 7.14
N TYR A 76 -6.22 14.42 6.20
CA TYR A 76 -5.08 14.63 5.31
C TYR A 76 -3.80 14.95 6.08
N GLU A 77 -3.85 15.84 7.08
CA GLU A 77 -2.67 16.19 7.88
C GLU A 77 -2.08 14.97 8.61
N ARG A 78 -2.95 14.06 9.07
CA ARG A 78 -2.54 12.85 9.79
C ARG A 78 -2.01 11.74 8.88
N PHE A 79 -2.55 11.59 7.67
CA PHE A 79 -2.22 10.49 6.75
C PHE A 79 -1.36 10.89 5.54
N ARG A 80 -1.09 12.19 5.32
CA ARG A 80 -0.25 12.68 4.20
C ARG A 80 1.11 11.98 4.16
N ALA A 81 1.70 11.70 5.33
CA ALA A 81 2.99 11.03 5.41
C ALA A 81 2.91 9.60 4.85
N THR A 82 1.85 8.86 5.18
CA THR A 82 1.64 7.50 4.64
C THR A 82 1.44 7.54 3.14
N LEU A 83 0.57 8.42 2.63
CA LEU A 83 0.31 8.53 1.19
C LEU A 83 1.58 8.91 0.41
N LEU A 84 2.34 9.87 0.91
CA LEU A 84 3.59 10.30 0.31
C LEU A 84 4.62 9.16 0.30
N VAL A 85 4.75 8.41 1.39
CA VAL A 85 5.62 7.22 1.45
C VAL A 85 5.18 6.15 0.44
N CYS A 86 3.87 5.89 0.30
CA CYS A 86 3.36 4.94 -0.69
C CYS A 86 3.70 5.38 -2.13
N MET A 87 3.51 6.67 -2.44
CA MET A 87 3.81 7.22 -3.77
C MET A 87 5.31 7.15 -4.09
N ILE A 88 6.17 7.59 -3.16
CA ILE A 88 7.63 7.51 -3.34
C ILE A 88 8.06 6.06 -3.54
N TYR A 89 7.53 5.15 -2.74
CA TYR A 89 7.88 3.74 -2.82
C TYR A 89 7.45 3.10 -4.15
N PHE A 90 6.24 3.39 -4.62
CA PHE A 90 5.74 2.93 -5.91
C PHE A 90 6.62 3.40 -7.07
N ILE A 91 6.96 4.70 -7.09
CA ILE A 91 7.84 5.26 -8.12
C ILE A 91 9.22 4.61 -8.09
N LEU A 92 9.85 4.50 -6.91
CA LEU A 92 11.16 3.87 -6.77
C LEU A 92 11.15 2.41 -7.23
N THR A 93 10.11 1.65 -6.87
CA THR A 93 9.96 0.25 -7.27
C THR A 93 9.80 0.13 -8.77
N THR A 94 8.97 0.97 -9.39
CA THR A 94 8.79 1.01 -10.86
C THR A 94 10.11 1.34 -11.56
N VAL A 95 10.85 2.35 -11.09
CA VAL A 95 12.15 2.75 -11.67
C VAL A 95 13.15 1.61 -11.60
N VAL A 96 13.28 0.94 -10.44
CA VAL A 96 14.19 -0.20 -10.29
C VAL A 96 13.78 -1.37 -11.20
N ASN A 97 12.49 -1.70 -11.26
CA ASN A 97 11.97 -2.79 -12.08
C ASN A 97 12.21 -2.55 -13.58
N VAL A 98 11.91 -1.34 -14.07
CA VAL A 98 12.17 -0.94 -15.46
C VAL A 98 13.65 -0.98 -15.78
N TRP A 99 14.50 -0.45 -14.90
CA TRP A 99 15.96 -0.45 -15.12
C TRP A 99 16.53 -1.87 -15.18
N LEU A 100 16.08 -2.76 -14.29
CA LEU A 100 16.46 -4.17 -14.30
C LEU A 100 16.04 -4.88 -15.60
N LEU A 101 14.84 -4.59 -16.11
CA LEU A 101 14.36 -5.13 -17.38
C LEU A 101 15.18 -4.63 -18.56
N ILE A 102 15.49 -3.32 -18.62
CA ILE A 102 16.32 -2.73 -19.69
C ILE A 102 17.71 -3.36 -19.72
N GLN A 103 18.37 -3.44 -18.57
CA GLN A 103 19.71 -4.06 -18.46
C GLN A 103 19.69 -5.51 -18.93
N ARG A 104 18.62 -6.25 -18.59
CA ARG A 104 18.48 -7.65 -18.98
C ARG A 104 18.21 -7.80 -20.47
N TRP A 105 17.33 -6.98 -21.05
CA TRP A 105 16.97 -7.06 -22.47
C TRP A 105 18.12 -6.61 -23.38
N SER A 106 18.88 -5.61 -22.96
CA SER A 106 20.03 -5.07 -23.70
C SER A 106 21.19 -6.09 -23.84
N ASN A 107 21.14 -7.22 -23.12
CA ASN A 107 22.24 -8.20 -23.05
C ASN A 107 23.59 -7.58 -22.65
N ALA A 108 23.56 -6.34 -22.14
CA ALA A 108 24.71 -5.65 -21.63
C ALA A 108 25.26 -6.49 -20.49
N ARG A 109 26.54 -6.89 -20.59
CA ARG A 109 27.24 -7.61 -19.53
C ARG A 109 27.11 -6.80 -18.25
N GLN A 110 26.15 -7.24 -17.43
CA GLN A 110 25.87 -6.95 -16.04
C GLN A 110 26.73 -5.86 -15.37
N SER A 111 26.78 -4.66 -15.93
CA SER A 111 27.48 -3.53 -15.36
C SER A 111 26.47 -2.80 -14.49
N TRP A 112 26.40 -3.22 -13.23
CA TRP A 112 25.67 -2.49 -12.21
C TRP A 112 26.36 -1.14 -12.05
N ASN A 113 25.82 -0.12 -12.71
CA ASN A 113 26.29 1.25 -12.55
C ASN A 113 26.13 1.65 -11.07
N SER A 114 27.09 2.39 -10.51
CA SER A 114 27.03 2.94 -9.15
C SER A 114 25.73 3.68 -8.87
N ILE A 115 25.18 4.39 -9.87
CA ILE A 115 23.89 5.09 -9.77
C ILE A 115 22.75 4.09 -9.55
N PHE A 116 22.74 3.00 -10.31
CA PHE A 116 21.72 1.96 -10.18
C PHE A 116 21.79 1.27 -8.82
N LEU A 117 23.00 0.97 -8.33
CA LEU A 117 23.21 0.42 -6.99
C LEU A 117 22.67 1.35 -5.90
N LEU A 118 22.89 2.65 -6.02
CA LEU A 118 22.40 3.63 -5.05
C LEU A 118 20.87 3.69 -5.03
N ILE A 119 20.23 3.74 -6.20
CA ILE A 119 18.77 3.71 -6.33
C ILE A 119 18.21 2.38 -5.78
N PHE A 120 18.86 1.27 -6.10
CA PHE A 120 18.47 -0.06 -5.64
C PHE A 120 18.53 -0.16 -4.10
N MET A 121 19.64 0.26 -3.48
CA MET A 121 19.76 0.29 -2.02
C MET A 121 18.73 1.24 -1.39
N GLY A 122 18.53 2.41 -1.99
CA GLY A 122 17.52 3.38 -1.57
C GLY A 122 16.10 2.79 -1.60
N GLN A 123 15.74 2.06 -2.65
CA GLN A 123 14.46 1.38 -2.77
C GLN A 123 14.28 0.32 -1.68
N ARG A 124 15.33 -0.45 -1.34
CA ARG A 124 15.27 -1.45 -0.24
C ARG A 124 15.08 -0.81 1.12
N PHE A 125 15.74 0.30 1.38
CA PHE A 125 15.55 1.06 2.61
C PHE A 125 14.13 1.65 2.69
N MET A 126 13.66 2.23 1.59
CA MET A 126 12.29 2.77 1.50
C MET A 126 11.22 1.67 1.64
N SER A 127 11.52 0.44 1.21
CA SER A 127 10.64 -0.71 1.42
C SER A 127 10.33 -0.96 2.90
N ALA A 128 11.34 -0.90 3.77
CA ALA A 128 11.15 -1.08 5.21
C ALA A 128 10.29 0.05 5.82
N ILE A 129 10.53 1.28 5.39
CA ILE A 129 9.74 2.45 5.81
C ILE A 129 8.29 2.30 5.33
N TYR A 130 8.07 1.93 4.07
CA TYR A 130 6.76 1.69 3.49
C TYR A 130 5.96 0.65 4.27
N TYR A 131 6.56 -0.50 4.58
CA TYR A 131 5.87 -1.55 5.34
C TYR A 131 5.44 -1.09 6.73
N TYR A 132 6.29 -0.31 7.41
CA TYR A 132 5.94 0.25 8.71
C TYR A 132 4.78 1.25 8.64
N TYR A 133 4.89 2.25 7.75
CA TYR A 133 3.87 3.30 7.63
C TYR A 133 2.55 2.76 7.10
N TYR A 134 2.58 1.87 6.12
CA TYR A 134 1.39 1.25 5.56
C TYR A 134 0.67 0.39 6.62
N LYS A 135 1.40 -0.50 7.33
CA LYS A 135 0.81 -1.30 8.41
C LYS A 135 0.21 -0.44 9.51
N ARG A 136 0.92 0.62 9.91
CA ARG A 136 0.43 1.57 10.93
C ARG A 136 -0.84 2.28 10.47
N ALA A 137 -0.92 2.67 9.20
CA ALA A 137 -2.12 3.31 8.64
C ALA A 137 -3.30 2.34 8.52
N ALA A 138 -3.05 1.13 8.01
CA ALA A 138 -4.03 0.04 7.94
C ALA A 138 -4.64 -0.26 9.32
N LEU A 139 -3.82 -0.40 10.36
CA LEU A 139 -4.30 -0.64 11.72
C LEU A 139 -5.06 0.55 12.31
N ARG A 140 -4.59 1.79 12.08
CA ARG A 140 -5.25 3.00 12.61
C ARG A 140 -6.61 3.26 11.96
N ILE A 141 -6.74 3.01 10.67
CA ILE A 141 -8.00 3.17 9.95
C ILE A 141 -8.98 2.03 10.28
N SER A 142 -8.45 0.87 10.66
CA SER A 142 -9.25 -0.30 11.06
C SER A 142 -9.70 -0.28 12.52
N ASP A 143 -9.43 0.79 13.29
CA ASP A 143 -9.90 0.92 14.68
C ASP A 143 -11.42 1.17 14.70
N PRO A 144 -12.23 0.26 15.27
CA PRO A 144 -13.70 0.33 15.25
C PRO A 144 -14.26 1.59 15.93
N ARG A 145 -13.50 2.25 16.80
CA ARG A 145 -13.92 3.50 17.46
C ARG A 145 -14.29 4.63 16.49
N PHE A 146 -13.72 4.67 15.29
CA PHE A 146 -14.10 5.68 14.29
C PHE A 146 -15.47 5.44 13.64
N TYR A 147 -16.08 4.28 13.90
CA TYR A 147 -17.34 3.86 13.29
C TYR A 147 -18.46 3.63 14.33
N GLU A 148 -18.14 3.48 15.62
CA GLU A 148 -19.15 3.31 16.69
C GLU A 148 -20.00 4.58 16.92
N ASP A 149 -19.42 5.76 16.74
CA ASP A 149 -20.16 7.03 16.88
C ASP A 149 -21.30 7.16 15.85
N MET A 150 -21.14 6.55 14.66
CA MET A 150 -22.16 6.50 13.60
C MET A 150 -23.41 5.72 14.01
N ASP A 151 -23.22 4.56 14.63
CA ASP A 151 -24.34 3.70 15.07
C ASP A 151 -25.13 4.38 16.21
N LEU A 152 -24.48 5.24 17.01
CA LEU A 152 -25.10 5.99 18.10
C LEU A 152 -25.82 7.25 17.61
N GLU A 153 -25.24 8.02 16.68
CA GLU A 153 -25.89 9.18 16.05
C GLU A 153 -27.08 8.77 15.17
N GLU A 154 -26.95 7.68 14.39
CA GLU A 154 -28.07 7.15 13.58
C GLU A 154 -29.23 6.68 14.46
N LYS A 155 -28.92 6.07 15.62
CA LYS A 155 -29.96 5.69 16.61
C LYS A 155 -30.62 6.90 17.26
N SER A 156 -29.86 7.95 17.61
CA SER A 156 -30.42 9.13 18.27
C SER A 156 -31.37 9.88 17.33
N ILE A 157 -31.01 10.06 16.07
CA ILE A 157 -31.87 10.69 15.05
C ILE A 157 -33.16 9.87 14.85
N ASN A 158 -33.07 8.55 14.74
CA ASN A 158 -34.23 7.69 14.58
C ASN A 158 -35.13 7.63 15.84
N SER A 159 -34.59 7.85 17.04
CA SER A 159 -35.38 7.94 18.28
C SER A 159 -36.10 9.28 18.48
N VAL A 160 -35.69 10.34 17.77
CA VAL A 160 -36.34 11.66 17.81
C VAL A 160 -37.48 11.77 16.79
N HIS A 161 -37.59 10.81 15.87
CA HIS A 161 -38.64 10.76 14.83
C HIS A 161 -39.72 9.68 15.06
N ASN A 162 -39.69 8.97 16.19
CA ASN A 162 -40.76 8.09 16.68
C ASN A 162 -41.28 8.59 18.01
#